data_AF-A0A1D2UE17-F1
#
_entry.id   AF-A0A1D2UE17-F1
#
_cell.length_a   1.000
_cell.length_b   1.000
_cell.length_c   1.000
_cell.angle_alpha   90.00
_cell.angle_beta   90.00
_cell.angle_gamma   90.00
#
_symmetry.space_group_name_H-M   'P 1'
#
loop_
_entity.id
_entity.type
_entity.pdbx_description
1 polymer ?
#
loop_
_entity_poly.entity_id
_entity_poly.type
_entity_poly.pdbx_seq_one_letter_code
_entity_poly.pdbx_strand_id
1 'polypeptide(L)'
;MPDTVAIGELTAGGATNPQAQQEATELIGSIQKRLNALSAQTVRRQRAQVNRVRNFWSQAKDALNSGDTEGAKTLATKAKLLLDDMEKLGGRGE
;
A
#
# COMPACT_ATOMS: atom_id res chain seq x y z
N MET A 1 26.29 -5.64 31.57
CA MET A 1 26.87 -5.61 30.21
C MET A 1 25.71 -5.86 29.26
N PRO A 2 25.45 -4.99 28.27
CA PRO A 2 24.39 -5.21 27.29
C PRO A 2 24.96 -5.97 26.10
N ASP A 3 24.78 -7.29 26.12
CA ASP A 3 25.26 -8.22 25.10
C ASP A 3 24.06 -8.76 24.31
N THR A 4 23.77 -8.18 23.14
CA THR A 4 23.35 -8.91 21.92
C THR A 4 22.97 -7.90 20.83
N VAL A 5 23.98 -7.48 20.09
CA VAL A 5 23.82 -7.12 18.68
C VAL A 5 23.29 -8.35 17.96
N ALA A 6 21.98 -8.37 17.68
CA ALA A 6 21.35 -9.35 16.79
C ALA A 6 21.80 -9.04 15.35
N ILE A 7 23.04 -9.45 15.06
CA ILE A 7 23.55 -9.60 13.70
C ILE A 7 22.94 -10.88 13.14
N GLY A 8 21.75 -10.75 12.58
CA GLY A 8 21.12 -11.66 11.64
C GLY A 8 20.17 -10.77 10.86
N GLU A 9 20.45 -10.39 9.63
CA GLU A 9 20.61 -11.27 8.49
C GLU A 9 21.62 -10.70 7.49
N LEU A 10 22.74 -11.40 7.30
CA LEU A 10 23.51 -11.33 6.08
C LEU A 10 22.79 -12.20 5.04
N THR A 11 21.98 -11.61 4.17
CA THR A 11 21.55 -12.27 2.93
C THR A 11 22.32 -11.64 1.76
N ALA A 12 23.37 -12.33 1.34
CA ALA A 12 24.04 -12.09 0.07
C ALA A 12 23.34 -12.96 -0.99
N GLY A 13 22.88 -12.35 -2.09
CA GLY A 13 22.56 -13.09 -3.32
C GLY A 13 21.16 -12.92 -3.92
N GLY A 14 20.58 -11.72 -3.88
CA GLY A 14 19.38 -11.37 -4.65
C GLY A 14 18.74 -10.14 -4.05
N ALA A 15 18.75 -9.01 -4.75
CA ALA A 15 18.37 -7.71 -4.20
C ALA A 15 16.85 -7.58 -3.94
N THR A 16 16.30 -8.37 -3.01
CA THR A 16 15.00 -8.11 -2.39
C THR A 16 15.27 -7.43 -1.07
N ASN A 17 15.30 -6.09 -1.09
CA ASN A 17 15.55 -5.29 0.10
C ASN A 17 14.39 -5.56 1.10
N PRO A 18 14.61 -6.32 2.21
CA PRO A 18 13.52 -6.79 3.07
C PRO A 18 12.73 -5.62 3.67
N GLN A 19 13.42 -4.51 3.94
CA GLN A 19 12.82 -3.25 4.37
C GLN A 19 11.86 -2.65 3.32
N ALA A 20 12.20 -2.73 2.04
CA ALA A 20 11.33 -2.21 0.98
C ALA A 20 10.07 -3.07 0.80
N GLN A 21 10.20 -4.39 0.96
CA GLN A 21 9.08 -5.32 0.93
C GLN A 21 8.13 -5.10 2.11
N GLN A 22 8.68 -4.91 3.31
CA GLN A 22 7.90 -4.54 4.50
C GLN A 22 7.14 -3.24 4.28
N GLU A 23 7.81 -2.20 3.81
CA GLU A 23 7.20 -0.89 3.57
C GLU A 23 6.08 -0.96 2.52
N ALA A 24 6.28 -1.75 1.44
CA ALA A 24 5.24 -2.02 0.45
C ALA A 24 4.04 -2.75 1.07
N THR A 25 4.29 -3.75 1.91
CA THR A 25 3.25 -4.51 2.63
C THR A 25 2.43 -3.60 3.53
N GLU A 26 3.08 -2.73 4.29
CA GLU A 26 2.44 -1.76 5.18
C GLU A 26 1.60 -0.74 4.41
N LEU A 27 2.12 -0.23 3.29
CA LEU A 27 1.40 0.65 2.37
C LEU A 27 0.13 -0.03 1.82
N ILE A 28 0.27 -1.24 1.29
CA ILE A 28 -0.83 -2.03 0.73
C ILE A 28 -1.90 -2.32 1.80
N GLY A 29 -1.47 -2.71 3.00
CA GLY A 29 -2.37 -2.94 4.14
C GLY A 29 -3.11 -1.67 4.58
N SER A 30 -2.42 -0.53 4.61
CA SER A 30 -3.00 0.77 4.96
C SER A 30 -4.06 1.21 3.95
N ILE A 31 -3.80 1.04 2.65
CA ILE A 31 -4.76 1.36 1.58
C ILE A 31 -6.02 0.52 1.70
N GLN A 32 -5.89 -0.78 2.00
CA GLN A 32 -7.04 -1.66 2.19
C GLN A 32 -7.89 -1.24 3.40
N LYS A 33 -7.25 -0.92 4.54
CA LYS A 33 -7.95 -0.45 5.73
C LYS A 33 -8.76 0.81 5.45
N ARG A 34 -8.14 1.80 4.80
CA ARG A 34 -8.80 3.05 4.41
C ARG A 34 -9.93 2.82 3.41
N LEU A 35 -9.73 1.97 2.40
CA LEU A 35 -10.80 1.57 1.46
C LEU A 35 -12.03 0.99 2.17
N ASN A 36 -11.83 0.23 3.24
CA ASN A 36 -12.92 -0.29 4.07
C ASN A 36 -13.50 0.76 5.02
N ALA A 37 -12.70 1.73 5.45
CA ALA A 37 -13.14 2.87 6.25
C ALA A 37 -13.91 3.93 5.45
N LEU A 38 -13.86 3.88 4.11
CA LEU A 38 -14.64 4.78 3.26
C LEU A 38 -16.15 4.60 3.50
N SER A 39 -16.83 5.72 3.76
CA SER A 39 -18.29 5.73 3.90
C SER A 39 -18.99 5.24 2.62
N ALA A 40 -20.10 4.53 2.77
CA ALA A 40 -20.88 3.99 1.65
C ALA A 40 -21.31 5.08 0.65
N GLN A 41 -21.55 6.32 1.12
CA GLN A 41 -21.86 7.46 0.26
C GLN A 41 -20.66 7.88 -0.61
N THR A 42 -19.45 7.90 -0.06
CA THR A 42 -18.21 8.16 -0.78
C THR A 42 -17.94 7.06 -1.81
N VAL A 43 -18.13 5.80 -1.43
CA VAL A 43 -18.01 4.66 -2.33
C VAL A 43 -19.03 4.73 -3.47
N ARG A 44 -20.25 5.18 -3.21
CA ARG A 44 -21.28 5.37 -4.23
C ARG A 44 -20.97 6.55 -5.15
N ARG A 45 -20.60 7.71 -4.60
CA ARG A 45 -20.25 8.91 -5.39
C ARG A 45 -19.00 8.70 -6.25
N GLN A 46 -17.99 8.06 -5.68
CA GLN A 46 -16.67 7.89 -6.29
C GLN A 46 -16.42 6.43 -6.70
N ARG A 47 -17.47 5.70 -7.10
CA ARG A 47 -17.40 4.25 -7.40
C ARG A 47 -16.31 3.91 -8.41
N ALA A 48 -16.16 4.74 -9.44
CA ALA A 48 -15.13 4.55 -10.46
C ALA A 48 -13.71 4.70 -9.88
N GLN A 49 -13.46 5.70 -9.03
CA GLN A 49 -12.16 5.88 -8.38
C GLN A 49 -11.90 4.76 -7.36
N VAL A 50 -12.88 4.38 -6.55
CA VAL A 50 -12.75 3.24 -5.61
C VAL A 50 -12.38 1.95 -6.35
N ASN A 51 -12.99 1.71 -7.52
CA ASN A 51 -12.66 0.56 -8.34
C ASN A 51 -11.22 0.64 -8.88
N ARG A 52 -10.75 1.83 -9.28
CA ARG A 52 -9.35 2.05 -9.68
C ARG A 52 -8.38 1.80 -8.52
N VAL A 53 -8.67 2.31 -7.32
CA VAL A 53 -7.83 2.07 -6.13
C VAL A 53 -7.76 0.58 -5.80
N ARG A 54 -8.90 -0.13 -5.80
CA ARG A 54 -8.92 -1.60 -5.63
C ARG A 54 -8.10 -2.32 -6.68
N ASN A 55 -8.16 -1.87 -7.93
CA ASN A 55 -7.36 -2.46 -9.01
C ASN A 55 -5.85 -2.22 -8.80
N PHE A 56 -5.45 -1.00 -8.45
CA PHE A 56 -4.05 -0.69 -8.14
C PHE A 56 -3.56 -1.43 -6.90
N TRP A 57 -4.38 -1.53 -5.85
CA TRP A 57 -4.09 -2.30 -4.65
C TRP A 57 -3.88 -3.79 -4.97
N SER A 58 -4.76 -4.38 -5.79
CA SER A 58 -4.64 -5.78 -6.19
C SER A 58 -3.36 -6.02 -6.99
N GLN A 59 -3.05 -5.16 -7.95
CA GLN A 59 -1.81 -5.24 -8.73
C GLN A 59 -0.57 -5.03 -7.85
N ALA A 60 -0.62 -4.13 -6.87
CA ALA A 60 0.48 -3.90 -5.94
C ALA A 60 0.75 -5.15 -5.09
N LYS A 61 -0.32 -5.82 -4.62
CA LYS A 61 -0.23 -7.07 -3.87
C LYS A 61 0.34 -8.20 -4.72
N ASP A 62 -0.10 -8.29 -5.98
CA ASP A 62 0.37 -9.30 -6.93
C ASP A 62 1.86 -9.11 -7.27
N ALA A 63 2.26 -7.88 -7.60
CA ALA A 63 3.66 -7.49 -7.81
C ALA A 63 4.53 -7.87 -6.60
N LEU A 64 4.07 -7.56 -5.39
CA LEU A 64 4.78 -7.90 -4.16
C LEU A 64 4.93 -9.43 -3.99
N ASN A 65 3.87 -10.19 -4.29
CA ASN A 65 3.89 -11.65 -4.20
C ASN A 65 4.82 -12.29 -5.23
N SER A 66 4.92 -11.68 -6.41
CA SER A 66 5.82 -12.08 -7.50
C SER A 66 7.28 -11.65 -7.26
N GLY A 67 7.56 -10.90 -6.19
CA GLY A 67 8.90 -10.37 -5.86
C GLY A 67 9.22 -9.00 -6.46
N ASP A 68 8.29 -8.42 -7.23
CA ASP A 68 8.40 -7.09 -7.83
C ASP A 68 8.08 -5.99 -6.81
N THR A 69 9.02 -5.79 -5.89
CA THR A 69 8.85 -4.87 -4.76
C THR A 69 8.75 -3.41 -5.22
N GLU A 70 9.46 -3.04 -6.29
CA GLU A 70 9.43 -1.68 -6.85
C GLU A 70 8.11 -1.36 -7.54
N GLY A 71 7.55 -2.28 -8.34
CA GLY A 71 6.23 -2.10 -8.95
C GLY A 71 5.13 -2.14 -7.90
N ALA A 72 5.25 -2.99 -6.88
CA ALA A 72 4.35 -2.98 -5.72
C ALA A 72 4.31 -1.60 -5.04
N LYS A 73 5.47 -1.03 -4.72
CA LYS A 73 5.59 0.33 -4.16
C LYS A 73 4.98 1.38 -5.07
N THR A 74 5.25 1.31 -6.36
CA THR A 74 4.75 2.27 -7.36
C THR A 74 3.23 2.23 -7.44
N LEU A 75 2.65 1.04 -7.57
CA LEU A 75 1.21 0.81 -7.66
C LEU A 75 0.50 1.18 -6.34
N ALA A 76 1.08 0.83 -5.20
CA ALA A 76 0.57 1.21 -3.89
C ALA A 76 0.59 2.74 -3.70
N THR A 77 1.65 3.43 -4.12
CA THR A 77 1.74 4.89 -4.06
C THR A 77 0.65 5.55 -4.91
N LYS A 78 0.42 5.05 -6.14
CA LYS A 78 -0.68 5.52 -7.00
C LYS A 78 -2.06 5.31 -6.35
N ALA A 79 -2.28 4.14 -5.77
CA ALA A 79 -3.51 3.84 -5.04
C ALA A 79 -3.71 4.77 -3.83
N LYS A 80 -2.66 5.02 -3.06
CA LYS A 80 -2.67 5.92 -1.90
C LYS A 80 -3.01 7.36 -2.31
N LEU A 81 -2.38 7.89 -3.36
CA LEU A 81 -2.65 9.25 -3.84
C LEU A 81 -4.11 9.40 -4.30
N LEU A 82 -4.62 8.43 -5.05
CA LEU A 82 -6.00 8.46 -5.51
C LEU A 82 -7.00 8.36 -4.34
N LEU A 83 -6.65 7.58 -3.32
CA LEU A 83 -7.43 7.42 -2.10
C LEU A 83 -7.44 8.70 -1.26
N ASP A 84 -6.30 9.34 -1.06
CA ASP A 84 -6.18 10.61 -0.36
C ASP A 84 -7.03 11.71 -1.04
N ASP A 85 -6.98 11.76 -2.37
CA ASP A 85 -7.81 12.67 -3.17
C ASP A 85 -9.31 12.39 -2.96
N MET A 86 -9.73 11.12 -2.95
CA MET A 86 -11.13 10.74 -2.67
C MET A 86 -11.57 11.11 -1.25
N GLU A 87 -10.71 10.90 -0.24
CA GLU A 87 -10.98 11.27 1.15
C GLU A 87 -11.11 12.79 1.28
N LYS A 88 -10.24 13.56 0.63
CA LYS A 88 -10.25 15.02 0.62
C LYS A 88 -11.46 15.61 -0.12
N LEU A 89 -11.85 15.00 -1.24
CA LEU A 89 -13.06 15.39 -1.99
C LEU A 89 -14.34 14.96 -1.26
N GLY A 90 -14.31 13.88 -0.50
CA GLY A 90 -15.40 13.42 0.35
C GLY A 90 -15.58 14.23 1.63
N GLY A 91 -14.50 14.84 2.14
CA GLY A 91 -14.46 15.59 3.40
C GLY A 91 -14.59 17.11 3.29
N ARG A 92 -14.60 17.71 2.09
CA ARG A 92 -14.82 19.16 1.88
C ARG A 92 -16.29 19.60 2.00
N GLY A 93 -17.02 18.99 2.93
CA GLY A 93 -18.43 19.27 3.19
C GLY A 93 -18.73 19.59 4.66
N GLU A 94 -17.74 20.01 5.43
CA GLU A 94 -17.93 20.59 6.77
C GLU A 94 -18.04 22.11 6.69
#